data_AF-A0A969CZ75-F1
#
_entry.id   AF-A0A969CZ75-F1
#
_cell.length_a   1.000
_cell.length_b   1.000
_cell.length_c   1.000
_cell.angle_alpha   90.00
_cell.angle_beta   90.00
_cell.angle_gamma   90.00
#
_symmetry.space_group_name_H-M   'P 1'
#
loop_
_entity.id
_entity.type
_entity.pdbx_description
1 polymer ?
#
loop_
_entity_poly.entity_id
_entity_poly.type
_entity_poly.pdbx_seq_one_letter_code
_entity_poly.pdbx_strand_id
1 'polypeptide(L)'
;MGQDPLGNDPEMFYDVILRRRNWANASFCCGAGSLHRREAIMEAALKAFAEQVSRDVSAATVDVTDSALRDDLSAMVSVEAARANEITPYKFHVSEDIYTSIVLHSDKERGWRSVFHPEPLSKMLSPQDLLTWTIQRFKYAGGTLDIAKNDRLFRRPLSRWQKLMYGTTVYSYLAPLWTMTLLIMPLVYFFTGISAVSAYDAPFYAHVVPFLVINRIAFMLATWGVESWRGEQYYLAFFWTNLKALLHVMRGLPVKFTVTPKVKQAGNFARLIAPHLAILAATAIGILWRGVLVLEGSSNAGAYVVNIFWSLWNASCLTAMVGAAFRNVEKERA
;
A
#
# COMPACT_ATOMS: atom_id res chain seq x y z
N MET A 1 -12.02 14.20 -23.00
CA MET A 1 -11.70 14.20 -21.55
C MET A 1 -10.28 13.70 -21.39
N GLY A 2 -9.44 14.43 -20.64
CA GLY A 2 -7.99 14.22 -20.57
C GLY A 2 -7.62 12.85 -19.99
N GLN A 3 -6.61 12.22 -20.57
CA GLN A 3 -6.04 10.97 -20.07
C GLN A 3 -5.45 11.19 -18.67
N ASP A 4 -5.92 10.45 -17.67
CA ASP A 4 -5.33 10.39 -16.34
C ASP A 4 -3.85 9.97 -16.47
N PRO A 5 -2.85 10.79 -16.12
CA PRO A 5 -1.45 10.42 -16.22
C PRO A 5 -0.90 9.77 -14.95
N LEU A 6 -1.70 9.65 -13.89
CA LEU A 6 -1.27 9.23 -12.56
C LEU A 6 -1.89 7.92 -12.09
N GLY A 7 -2.78 7.31 -12.89
CA GLY A 7 -3.42 6.04 -12.53
C GLY A 7 -4.23 6.17 -11.25
N ASN A 8 -4.96 7.27 -11.17
CA ASN A 8 -5.91 7.58 -10.11
C ASN A 8 -7.21 6.80 -10.22
N ASP A 9 -7.44 6.13 -11.35
CA ASP A 9 -8.60 5.26 -11.56
C ASP A 9 -8.78 4.28 -10.37
N PRO A 10 -9.89 4.40 -9.62
CA PRO A 10 -10.12 3.60 -8.44
C PRO A 10 -11.03 2.38 -8.72
N GLU A 11 -11.49 2.15 -9.95
CA GLU A 11 -12.43 1.07 -10.30
C GLU A 11 -11.94 -0.30 -9.84
N MET A 12 -10.68 -0.64 -10.10
CA MET A 12 -10.08 -1.91 -9.64
C MET A 12 -10.22 -2.11 -8.13
N PHE A 13 -10.09 -1.03 -7.35
CA PHE A 13 -10.23 -1.12 -5.90
C PHE A 13 -11.70 -1.21 -5.47
N TYR A 14 -12.57 -0.31 -5.92
CA TYR A 14 -13.96 -0.25 -5.44
C TYR A 14 -14.84 -1.35 -6.04
N ASP A 15 -14.75 -1.60 -7.34
CA ASP A 15 -15.68 -2.48 -8.05
C ASP A 15 -15.30 -3.96 -7.95
N VAL A 16 -14.01 -4.23 -7.79
CA VAL A 16 -13.48 -5.59 -7.66
C VAL A 16 -13.04 -5.89 -6.23
N ILE A 17 -12.02 -5.20 -5.72
CA ILE A 17 -11.35 -5.61 -4.47
C ILE A 17 -12.25 -5.38 -3.25
N LEU A 18 -12.77 -4.16 -3.05
CA LEU A 18 -13.54 -3.80 -1.87
C LEU A 18 -14.91 -4.50 -1.88
N ARG A 19 -15.59 -4.53 -3.03
CA ARG A 19 -16.83 -5.28 -3.22
C ARG A 19 -16.69 -6.75 -2.81
N ARG A 20 -15.60 -7.42 -3.21
CA ARG A 20 -15.34 -8.84 -2.88
C ARG A 20 -14.97 -9.08 -1.42
N ARG A 21 -14.89 -8.05 -0.57
CA ARG A 21 -14.68 -8.20 0.88
C ARG A 21 -15.97 -8.23 1.68
N ASN A 22 -17.12 -7.92 1.08
CA ASN A 22 -18.43 -7.92 1.75
C ASN A 22 -18.77 -9.27 2.40
N TRP A 23 -18.56 -10.38 1.68
CA TRP A 23 -18.89 -11.72 2.20
C TRP A 23 -18.12 -12.07 3.48
N ALA A 24 -16.92 -11.50 3.65
CA ALA A 24 -16.06 -11.71 4.80
C ALA A 24 -16.28 -10.68 5.92
N ASN A 25 -17.28 -9.79 5.80
CA ASN A 25 -17.49 -8.64 6.69
C ASN A 25 -16.18 -7.83 6.88
N ALA A 26 -15.50 -7.55 5.77
CA ALA A 26 -14.16 -6.94 5.77
C ALA A 26 -14.05 -5.76 4.80
N SER A 27 -15.18 -5.25 4.32
CA SER A 27 -15.24 -3.99 3.59
C SER A 27 -15.02 -2.85 4.60
N PHE A 28 -14.16 -1.90 4.27
CA PHE A 28 -13.73 -0.89 5.23
C PHE A 28 -13.95 0.51 4.66
N CYS A 29 -14.09 1.47 5.58
CA CYS A 29 -14.18 2.88 5.27
C CYS A 29 -12.90 3.37 4.60
N CYS A 30 -13.05 4.17 3.54
CA CYS A 30 -11.93 4.81 2.81
C CYS A 30 -11.90 6.33 3.03
N GLY A 31 -12.37 6.77 4.20
CA GLY A 31 -12.37 8.15 4.67
C GLY A 31 -13.56 8.98 4.20
N ALA A 32 -14.07 8.73 3.00
CA ALA A 32 -15.22 9.43 2.47
C ALA A 32 -16.13 8.51 1.64
N GLY A 33 -17.39 8.91 1.43
CA GLY A 33 -18.41 8.06 0.81
C GLY A 33 -18.89 6.93 1.73
N SER A 34 -18.69 7.04 3.04
CA SER A 34 -19.10 6.07 4.05
C SER A 34 -20.10 6.66 5.04
N LEU A 35 -20.97 5.80 5.58
CA LEU A 35 -21.89 6.14 6.67
C LEU A 35 -21.55 5.25 7.87
N HIS A 36 -21.31 5.89 9.01
CA HIS A 36 -21.06 5.19 10.26
C HIS A 36 -22.26 5.32 11.18
N ARG A 37 -22.54 4.24 11.88
CA ARG A 37 -23.52 4.28 12.96
C ARG A 37 -22.91 5.01 14.15
N ARG A 38 -23.54 6.11 14.59
CA ARG A 38 -23.06 6.93 15.70
C ARG A 38 -22.81 6.11 16.98
N GLU A 39 -23.73 5.22 17.34
CA GLU A 39 -23.60 4.39 18.55
C GLU A 39 -22.37 3.48 18.50
N ALA A 40 -22.06 2.90 17.33
CA ALA A 40 -20.89 2.04 17.13
C ALA A 40 -19.58 2.82 17.35
N ILE A 41 -19.51 4.04 16.79
CA ILE A 41 -18.35 4.91 16.93
C ILE A 41 -18.17 5.36 18.39
N MET A 42 -19.25 5.84 19.02
CA MET A 42 -19.20 6.33 20.39
C MET A 42 -18.87 5.22 21.39
N GLU A 43 -19.40 4.02 21.19
CA GLU A 43 -19.08 2.88 22.04
C GLU A 43 -17.62 2.44 21.89
N ALA A 44 -17.11 2.37 20.66
CA ALA A 44 -15.70 2.08 20.42
C ALA A 44 -14.78 3.14 21.05
N ALA A 45 -15.17 4.42 20.98
CA ALA A 45 -14.46 5.52 21.61
C ALA A 45 -14.45 5.42 23.14
N LEU A 46 -15.59 5.09 23.77
CA LEU A 46 -15.69 4.88 25.21
C LEU A 46 -14.84 3.68 25.68
N LYS A 47 -14.85 2.57 24.93
CA LYS A 47 -14.00 1.41 25.21
C LYS A 47 -12.51 1.79 25.12
N ALA A 48 -12.11 2.49 24.06
CA ALA A 48 -10.72 2.94 23.89
C ALA A 48 -10.29 3.94 24.99
N PHE A 49 -11.18 4.84 25.39
CA PHE A 49 -10.97 5.76 26.50
C PHE A 49 -10.77 5.01 27.82
N ALA A 50 -11.64 4.05 28.14
CA ALA A 50 -11.51 3.22 29.34
C ALA A 50 -10.20 2.41 29.34
N GLU A 51 -9.79 1.85 28.19
CA GLU A 51 -8.50 1.16 28.04
C GLU A 51 -7.30 2.10 28.20
N GLN A 52 -7.41 3.37 27.82
CA GLN A 52 -6.35 4.36 28.04
C GLN A 52 -6.24 4.72 29.52
N VAL A 53 -7.36 5.03 30.17
CA VAL A 53 -7.41 5.32 31.62
C VAL A 53 -6.85 4.14 32.42
N SER A 54 -7.27 2.90 32.10
CA SER A 54 -6.78 1.69 32.77
C SER A 54 -5.26 1.49 32.59
N ARG A 55 -4.71 1.82 31.42
CA ARG A 55 -3.26 1.77 31.17
C ARG A 55 -2.50 2.81 31.98
N ASP A 56 -3.02 4.04 32.06
CA ASP A 56 -2.39 5.12 32.82
C ASP A 56 -2.38 4.81 34.32
N VAL A 57 -3.49 4.27 34.85
CA VAL A 57 -3.59 3.76 36.22
C VAL A 57 -2.58 2.65 36.46
N SER A 58 -2.57 1.62 35.59
CA SER A 58 -1.65 0.49 35.73
C SER A 58 -0.19 0.94 35.72
N ALA A 59 0.17 1.92 34.88
CA ALA A 59 1.52 2.45 34.80
C ALA A 59 1.93 3.22 36.06
N ALA A 60 1.00 3.97 36.67
CA ALA A 60 1.26 4.71 37.91
C ALA A 60 1.35 3.81 39.15
N THR A 61 0.70 2.64 39.12
CA THR A 61 0.56 1.76 40.28
C THR A 61 1.45 0.51 40.21
N VAL A 62 2.17 0.28 39.11
CA VAL A 62 2.93 -0.95 38.84
C VAL A 62 3.98 -1.26 39.91
N ASP A 63 4.61 -0.23 40.47
CA ASP A 63 5.68 -0.36 41.47
C ASP A 63 5.17 -0.39 42.92
N VAL A 64 3.87 -0.20 43.14
CA VAL A 64 3.28 -0.22 44.49
C VAL A 64 3.02 -1.66 44.88
N THR A 65 3.76 -2.18 45.85
CA THR A 65 3.68 -3.59 46.30
C THR A 65 2.51 -3.84 47.26
N ASP A 66 2.23 -2.89 48.15
CA ASP A 66 1.13 -2.96 49.12
C ASP A 66 -0.23 -2.85 48.41
N SER A 67 -1.12 -3.81 48.64
CA SER A 67 -2.40 -3.88 47.92
C SER A 67 -3.37 -2.77 48.32
N ALA A 68 -3.42 -2.41 49.62
CA ALA A 68 -4.34 -1.37 50.09
C ALA A 68 -3.91 -0.01 49.53
N LEU A 69 -2.61 0.29 49.57
CA LEU A 69 -2.05 1.52 49.01
C LEU A 69 -2.23 1.57 47.49
N ARG A 70 -2.10 0.42 46.80
CA ARG A 70 -2.32 0.32 45.35
C ARG A 70 -3.77 0.62 44.99
N ASP A 71 -4.73 0.11 45.74
CA ASP A 71 -6.16 0.32 45.46
C ASP A 71 -6.56 1.79 45.68
N ASP A 72 -6.11 2.39 46.78
CA ASP A 72 -6.33 3.82 47.08
C ASP A 72 -5.71 4.71 45.99
N LEU A 73 -4.45 4.45 45.61
CA LEU A 73 -3.78 5.18 44.54
C LEU A 73 -4.48 4.97 43.20
N SER A 74 -4.92 3.74 42.89
CA SER A 74 -5.64 3.42 41.66
C SER A 74 -6.93 4.24 41.53
N ALA A 75 -7.69 4.37 42.62
CA ALA A 75 -8.92 5.16 42.64
C ALA A 75 -8.64 6.64 42.38
N MET A 76 -7.61 7.20 43.03
CA MET A 76 -7.22 8.61 42.82
C MET A 76 -6.71 8.87 41.40
N VAL A 77 -5.80 8.02 40.90
CA VAL A 77 -5.23 8.14 39.54
C VAL A 77 -6.30 7.93 38.48
N SER A 78 -7.29 7.06 38.70
CA SER A 78 -8.38 6.83 37.73
C SER A 78 -9.16 8.11 37.44
N VAL A 79 -9.50 8.89 38.48
CA VAL A 79 -10.23 10.15 38.33
C VAL A 79 -9.39 11.17 37.57
N GLU A 80 -8.10 11.28 37.90
CA GLU A 80 -7.21 12.23 37.24
C GLU A 80 -6.92 11.84 35.79
N ALA A 81 -6.62 10.56 35.52
CA ALA A 81 -6.43 10.03 34.18
C ALA A 81 -7.68 10.19 33.31
N ALA A 82 -8.88 10.02 33.88
CA ALA A 82 -10.13 10.25 33.16
C ALA A 82 -10.34 11.75 32.81
N ARG A 83 -9.83 12.68 33.61
CA ARG A 83 -9.88 14.12 33.32
C ARG A 83 -8.81 14.56 32.32
N ALA A 84 -7.65 13.92 32.35
CA ALA A 84 -6.53 14.25 31.47
C ALA A 84 -6.73 13.74 30.04
N ASN A 85 -7.49 12.67 29.87
CA ASN A 85 -7.78 12.08 28.56
C ASN A 85 -9.10 12.64 27.98
N GLU A 86 -9.14 12.86 26.67
CA GLU A 86 -10.35 13.25 25.94
C GLU A 86 -10.96 12.04 25.22
N ILE A 87 -12.29 11.92 25.26
CA ILE A 87 -13.01 10.91 24.47
C ILE A 87 -12.99 11.34 23.01
N THR A 88 -12.26 10.59 22.20
CA THR A 88 -12.10 10.86 20.77
C THR A 88 -12.88 9.82 19.95
N PRO A 89 -13.88 10.23 19.15
CA PRO A 89 -14.67 9.30 18.34
C PRO A 89 -13.83 8.46 17.36
N TYR A 90 -12.75 9.04 16.87
CA TYR A 90 -11.87 8.43 15.88
C TYR A 90 -10.43 8.50 16.38
N LYS A 91 -9.65 7.44 16.12
CA LYS A 91 -8.24 7.40 16.52
C LYS A 91 -7.43 8.34 15.64
N PHE A 92 -6.60 9.18 16.24
CA PHE A 92 -5.64 10.01 15.50
C PHE A 92 -4.56 9.14 14.85
N HIS A 93 -4.80 8.78 13.59
CA HIS A 93 -3.90 7.98 12.79
C HIS A 93 -3.97 8.41 11.32
N VAL A 94 -2.88 8.29 10.57
CA VAL A 94 -2.83 8.72 9.16
C VAL A 94 -3.81 7.95 8.26
N SER A 95 -4.14 6.73 8.66
CA SER A 95 -5.16 5.86 8.06
C SER A 95 -6.25 5.53 9.08
N GLU A 96 -6.80 6.58 9.69
CA GLU A 96 -7.90 6.50 10.67
C GLU A 96 -9.11 5.75 10.09
N ASP A 97 -9.41 5.95 8.81
CA ASP A 97 -10.54 5.35 8.11
C ASP A 97 -10.59 3.81 8.17
N ILE A 98 -9.54 3.14 7.67
CA ILE A 98 -9.41 1.68 7.75
C ILE A 98 -9.25 1.23 9.20
N TYR A 99 -8.57 2.04 10.02
CA TYR A 99 -8.35 1.75 11.43
C TYR A 99 -9.67 1.63 12.18
N THR A 100 -10.56 2.59 12.01
CA THR A 100 -11.89 2.59 12.63
C THR A 100 -12.68 1.35 12.24
N SER A 101 -12.62 0.95 10.97
CA SER A 101 -13.27 -0.27 10.49
C SER A 101 -12.69 -1.53 11.17
N ILE A 102 -11.37 -1.59 11.35
CA ILE A 102 -10.70 -2.69 12.05
C ILE A 102 -11.14 -2.75 13.52
N VAL A 103 -11.25 -1.61 14.20
CA VAL A 103 -11.73 -1.55 15.59
C VAL A 103 -13.14 -2.09 15.69
N LEU A 104 -14.06 -1.57 14.88
CA LEU A 104 -15.47 -1.99 14.89
C LEU A 104 -15.62 -3.48 14.57
N HIS A 105 -14.94 -3.98 13.53
CA HIS A 105 -14.95 -5.40 13.20
C HIS A 105 -14.30 -6.30 14.25
N SER A 106 -13.43 -5.75 15.08
CA SER A 106 -12.81 -6.49 16.18
C SER A 106 -13.70 -6.58 17.42
N ASP A 107 -14.75 -5.76 17.54
CA ASP A 107 -15.70 -5.85 18.64
C ASP A 107 -16.59 -7.09 18.49
N LYS A 108 -16.21 -8.18 19.15
CA LYS A 108 -16.97 -9.44 19.14
C LYS A 108 -18.25 -9.40 19.96
N GLU A 109 -18.36 -8.49 20.93
CA GLU A 109 -19.53 -8.38 21.79
C GLU A 109 -20.69 -7.76 21.03
N ARG A 110 -20.40 -6.70 20.27
CA ARG A 110 -21.39 -6.03 19.42
C ARG A 110 -21.49 -6.65 18.03
N GLY A 111 -20.41 -7.21 17.52
CA GLY A 111 -20.38 -7.87 16.23
C GLY A 111 -20.68 -6.92 15.06
N TRP A 112 -20.17 -5.69 15.11
CA TRP A 112 -20.41 -4.68 14.08
C TRP A 112 -20.07 -5.19 12.68
N ARG A 113 -20.88 -4.79 11.71
CA ARG A 113 -20.75 -5.21 10.31
C ARG A 113 -20.66 -4.03 9.36
N SER A 114 -19.96 -4.26 8.27
CA SER A 114 -19.83 -3.34 7.14
C SER A 114 -20.55 -3.89 5.92
N VAL A 115 -21.08 -2.98 5.10
CA VAL A 115 -21.66 -3.30 3.80
C VAL A 115 -21.15 -2.27 2.81
N PHE A 116 -20.54 -2.74 1.72
CA PHE A 116 -20.15 -1.90 0.59
C PHE A 116 -21.22 -1.94 -0.49
N HIS A 117 -21.67 -0.76 -0.93
CA HIS A 117 -22.55 -0.58 -2.07
C HIS A 117 -21.71 -0.09 -3.25
N PRO A 118 -21.66 -0.81 -4.38
CA PRO A 118 -20.76 -0.51 -5.51
C PRO A 118 -21.24 0.65 -6.40
N GLU A 119 -22.24 1.41 -5.98
CA GLU A 119 -22.78 2.52 -6.77
C GLU A 119 -21.99 3.80 -6.51
N PRO A 120 -21.54 4.53 -7.56
CA PRO A 120 -20.87 5.81 -7.40
C PRO A 120 -21.84 6.89 -6.88
N LEU A 121 -21.91 7.08 -5.56
CA LEU A 121 -22.77 8.08 -4.92
C LEU A 121 -22.09 9.44 -4.70
N SER A 122 -20.77 9.52 -4.88
CA SER A 122 -20.00 10.76 -4.75
C SER A 122 -18.80 10.78 -5.70
N LYS A 123 -18.35 11.98 -6.07
CA LYS A 123 -17.16 12.19 -6.89
C LYS A 123 -16.19 13.12 -6.16
N MET A 124 -14.91 12.78 -6.18
CA MET A 124 -13.86 13.52 -5.48
C MET A 124 -12.73 13.86 -6.44
N LEU A 125 -11.99 14.91 -6.09
CA LEU A 125 -10.82 15.32 -6.84
C LEU A 125 -9.65 14.38 -6.54
N SER A 126 -9.09 13.77 -7.59
CA SER A 126 -7.83 13.04 -7.51
C SER A 126 -6.64 14.01 -7.44
N PRO A 127 -5.45 13.55 -7.02
CA PRO A 127 -4.23 14.33 -7.11
C PRO A 127 -3.99 14.86 -8.53
N GLN A 128 -3.60 16.13 -8.63
CA GLN A 128 -3.40 16.85 -9.89
C GLN A 128 -1.92 16.93 -10.31
N ASP A 129 -1.00 16.52 -9.44
CA ASP A 129 0.45 16.51 -9.69
C ASP A 129 1.14 15.35 -8.97
N LEU A 130 2.35 15.02 -9.41
CA LEU A 130 3.11 13.87 -8.94
C LEU A 130 3.52 13.97 -7.46
N LEU A 131 3.76 15.18 -6.95
CA LEU A 131 4.14 15.38 -5.54
C LEU A 131 2.96 15.06 -4.62
N THR A 132 1.80 15.69 -4.87
CA THR A 132 0.57 15.47 -4.12
C THR A 132 0.18 13.99 -4.17
N TRP A 133 0.30 13.39 -5.35
CA TRP A 133 0.05 11.98 -5.58
C TRP A 133 0.98 11.08 -4.75
N THR A 134 2.30 11.38 -4.75
CA THR A 134 3.31 10.62 -3.99
C THR A 134 3.07 10.73 -2.49
N ILE A 135 2.75 11.92 -1.97
CA ILE A 135 2.42 12.14 -0.56
C ILE A 135 1.21 11.31 -0.16
N GLN A 136 0.14 11.32 -0.96
CA GLN A 136 -1.07 10.58 -0.67
C GLN A 136 -0.82 9.07 -0.62
N ARG A 137 -0.11 8.51 -1.60
CA ARG A 137 0.20 7.08 -1.62
C ARG A 137 1.17 6.66 -0.52
N PHE A 138 2.14 7.51 -0.19
CA PHE A 138 3.01 7.28 0.96
C PHE A 138 2.22 7.18 2.26
N LYS A 139 1.21 8.04 2.46
CA LYS A 139 0.31 7.96 3.63
C LYS A 139 -0.47 6.65 3.67
N TYR A 140 -1.03 6.22 2.54
CA TYR A 140 -1.81 4.97 2.46
C TYR A 140 -0.93 3.75 2.77
N ALA A 141 0.26 3.68 2.18
CA ALA A 141 1.21 2.60 2.43
C ALA A 141 1.73 2.64 3.87
N GLY A 142 2.22 3.80 4.31
CA GLY A 142 2.81 3.98 5.63
C GLY A 142 1.80 3.71 6.75
N GLY A 143 0.60 4.27 6.67
CA GLY A 143 -0.44 4.04 7.67
C GLY A 143 -0.91 2.59 7.73
N THR A 144 -1.13 1.94 6.59
CA THR A 144 -1.53 0.52 6.59
C THR A 144 -0.45 -0.38 7.22
N LEU A 145 0.82 -0.12 6.89
CA LEU A 145 1.95 -0.86 7.48
C LEU A 145 2.13 -0.56 8.97
N ASP A 146 1.90 0.69 9.39
CA ASP A 146 1.96 1.11 10.78
C ASP A 146 0.91 0.37 11.64
N ILE A 147 -0.33 0.28 11.14
CA ILE A 147 -1.41 -0.50 11.78
C ILE A 147 -1.01 -1.97 11.91
N ALA A 148 -0.45 -2.55 10.85
CA ALA A 148 -0.04 -3.95 10.88
C ALA A 148 1.04 -4.22 11.94
N LYS A 149 2.03 -3.34 12.04
CA LYS A 149 3.20 -3.49 12.92
C LYS A 149 2.93 -3.04 14.36
N ASN A 150 2.56 -1.78 14.55
CA ASN A 150 2.50 -1.13 15.85
C ASN A 150 1.17 -1.41 16.56
N ASP A 151 0.07 -1.49 15.82
CA ASP A 151 -1.25 -1.82 16.37
C ASP A 151 -1.55 -3.33 16.39
N ARG A 152 -0.59 -4.14 15.93
CA ARG A 152 -0.64 -5.60 15.95
C ARG A 152 -1.94 -6.14 15.37
N LEU A 153 -2.34 -5.65 14.19
CA LEU A 153 -3.56 -6.04 13.45
C LEU A 153 -3.92 -7.53 13.57
N PHE A 154 -2.94 -8.41 13.37
CA PHE A 154 -3.17 -9.86 13.35
C PHE A 154 -3.44 -10.47 14.74
N ARG A 155 -3.16 -9.75 15.83
CA ARG A 155 -3.51 -10.12 17.21
C ARG A 155 -4.90 -9.63 17.61
N ARG A 156 -5.52 -8.73 16.85
CA ARG A 156 -6.89 -8.27 17.13
C ARG A 156 -7.89 -9.44 17.02
N PRO A 157 -9.01 -9.39 17.78
CA PRO A 157 -10.06 -10.42 17.79
C PRO A 157 -10.93 -10.47 16.52
N LEU A 158 -10.32 -10.38 15.33
CA LEU A 158 -10.97 -10.53 14.02
C LEU A 158 -11.17 -12.01 13.64
N SER A 159 -12.15 -12.29 12.80
CA SER A 159 -12.31 -13.60 12.18
C SER A 159 -11.13 -13.95 11.26
N ARG A 160 -10.92 -15.24 10.96
CA ARG A 160 -9.83 -15.68 10.05
C ARG A 160 -9.93 -15.03 8.67
N TRP A 161 -11.15 -14.88 8.15
CA TRP A 161 -11.40 -14.24 6.85
C TRP A 161 -11.19 -12.73 6.89
N GLN A 162 -11.59 -12.03 7.95
CA GLN A 162 -11.26 -10.61 8.12
C GLN A 162 -9.75 -10.40 8.20
N LYS A 163 -9.03 -11.23 8.97
CA LYS A 163 -7.56 -11.18 9.04
C LYS A 163 -6.92 -11.40 7.67
N LEU A 164 -7.43 -12.33 6.87
CA LEU A 164 -6.98 -12.54 5.50
C LEU A 164 -7.24 -11.28 4.65
N MET A 165 -8.46 -10.75 4.64
CA MET A 165 -8.81 -9.59 3.80
C MET A 165 -8.02 -8.33 4.18
N TYR A 166 -7.92 -7.99 5.46
CA TYR A 166 -7.06 -6.90 5.91
C TYR A 166 -5.59 -7.21 5.61
N GLY A 167 -5.16 -8.46 5.84
CA GLY A 167 -3.83 -8.95 5.50
C GLY A 167 -3.47 -8.79 4.04
N THR A 168 -4.38 -8.98 3.08
CA THR A 168 -4.12 -8.74 1.65
C THR A 168 -3.82 -7.27 1.36
N THR A 169 -4.41 -6.33 2.10
CA THR A 169 -4.12 -4.89 2.00
C THR A 169 -2.72 -4.58 2.51
N VAL A 170 -2.34 -5.18 3.64
CA VAL A 170 -0.98 -5.06 4.17
C VAL A 170 0.02 -5.67 3.19
N TYR A 171 -0.28 -6.87 2.69
CA TYR A 171 0.54 -7.59 1.72
C TYR A 171 0.79 -6.78 0.45
N SER A 172 -0.20 -6.06 -0.09
CA SER A 172 0.01 -5.22 -1.27
C SER A 172 1.06 -4.12 -1.06
N TYR A 173 1.26 -3.63 0.17
CA TYR A 173 2.29 -2.64 0.49
C TYR A 173 3.66 -3.24 0.80
N LEU A 174 3.75 -4.58 0.89
CA LEU A 174 5.03 -5.31 0.92
C LEU A 174 5.61 -5.54 -0.48
N ALA A 175 4.87 -5.17 -1.53
CA ALA A 175 5.30 -5.12 -2.94
C ALA A 175 6.78 -4.83 -3.20
N PRO A 176 7.38 -3.75 -2.64
CA PRO A 176 8.79 -3.42 -2.86
C PRO A 176 9.77 -4.57 -2.62
N LEU A 177 9.46 -5.52 -1.73
CA LEU A 177 10.34 -6.66 -1.43
C LEU A 177 10.59 -7.57 -2.63
N TRP A 178 9.61 -7.72 -3.52
CA TRP A 178 9.74 -8.54 -4.72
C TRP A 178 9.82 -7.70 -5.99
N THR A 179 9.16 -6.54 -6.07
CA THR A 179 9.27 -5.67 -7.25
C THR A 179 10.69 -5.13 -7.41
N MET A 180 11.41 -4.84 -6.32
CA MET A 180 12.83 -4.48 -6.42
C MET A 180 13.67 -5.61 -6.99
N THR A 181 13.44 -6.84 -6.54
CA THR A 181 14.11 -8.02 -7.10
C THR A 181 13.83 -8.15 -8.59
N LEU A 182 12.56 -8.03 -9.01
CA LEU A 182 12.19 -8.07 -10.44
C LEU A 182 12.86 -6.96 -11.27
N LEU A 183 13.08 -5.78 -10.70
CA LEU A 183 13.76 -4.67 -11.36
C LEU A 183 15.28 -4.83 -11.40
N ILE A 184 15.88 -5.42 -10.37
CA ILE A 184 17.34 -5.54 -10.21
C ILE A 184 17.89 -6.80 -10.89
N MET A 185 17.14 -7.91 -10.93
CA MET A 185 17.64 -9.18 -11.48
C MET A 185 18.11 -9.08 -12.94
N PRO A 186 17.40 -8.42 -13.87
CA PRO A 186 17.92 -8.23 -15.23
C PRO A 186 19.20 -7.39 -15.27
N LEU A 187 19.36 -6.40 -14.37
CA LEU A 187 20.59 -5.61 -14.27
C LEU A 187 21.77 -6.48 -13.83
N VAL A 188 21.56 -7.34 -12.83
CA VAL A 188 22.59 -8.30 -12.38
C VAL A 188 23.03 -9.16 -13.55
N TYR A 189 22.09 -9.73 -14.32
CA TYR A 189 22.41 -10.49 -15.52
C TYR A 189 23.20 -9.67 -16.55
N PHE A 190 22.76 -8.45 -16.87
CA PHE A 190 23.44 -7.67 -17.90
C PHE A 190 24.88 -7.34 -17.53
N PHE A 191 25.16 -6.97 -16.28
CA PHE A 191 26.52 -6.62 -15.86
C PHE A 191 27.38 -7.85 -15.53
N THR A 192 26.83 -8.91 -14.93
CA THR A 192 27.62 -10.06 -14.44
C THR A 192 27.57 -11.28 -15.36
N GLY A 193 26.52 -11.42 -16.17
CA GLY A 193 26.27 -12.60 -17.01
C GLY A 193 25.61 -13.75 -16.24
N ILE A 194 25.41 -13.59 -14.94
CA ILE A 194 24.76 -14.59 -14.09
C ILE A 194 23.25 -14.54 -14.36
N SER A 195 22.74 -15.59 -15.01
CA SER A 195 21.29 -15.75 -15.22
C SER A 195 20.63 -16.24 -13.93
N ALA A 196 19.47 -15.68 -13.59
CA ALA A 196 18.66 -16.15 -12.47
C ALA A 196 18.08 -17.55 -12.71
N VAL A 197 17.93 -17.94 -13.98
CA VAL A 197 17.47 -19.27 -14.41
C VAL A 197 18.62 -19.98 -15.11
N SER A 198 18.91 -21.22 -14.71
CA SER A 198 20.03 -22.01 -15.20
C SER A 198 19.86 -22.48 -16.65
N ALA A 199 18.63 -22.74 -17.09
CA ALA A 199 18.34 -23.17 -18.45
C ALA A 199 17.01 -22.59 -18.96
N TYR A 200 17.04 -22.05 -20.17
CA TYR A 200 15.85 -21.66 -20.94
C TYR A 200 15.56 -22.75 -21.98
N ASP A 201 15.20 -23.93 -21.51
CA ASP A 201 14.99 -25.13 -22.32
C ASP A 201 13.50 -25.41 -22.56
N ALA A 202 13.19 -26.43 -23.37
CA ALA A 202 11.81 -26.78 -23.70
C ALA A 202 10.95 -27.10 -22.45
N PRO A 203 11.44 -27.85 -21.43
CA PRO A 203 10.72 -28.04 -20.17
C PRO A 203 10.37 -26.73 -19.46
N PHE A 204 11.28 -25.76 -19.39
CA PHE A 204 11.00 -24.46 -18.78
C PHE A 204 9.82 -23.77 -19.46
N TYR A 205 9.83 -23.66 -20.79
CA TYR A 205 8.75 -23.01 -21.53
C TYR A 205 7.42 -23.77 -21.48
N ALA A 206 7.48 -25.11 -21.45
CA ALA A 206 6.31 -25.96 -21.30
C ALA A 206 5.56 -25.73 -19.97
N HIS A 207 6.23 -25.23 -18.93
CA HIS A 207 5.59 -24.88 -17.66
C HIS A 207 5.25 -23.39 -17.57
N VAL A 208 6.17 -22.51 -17.95
CA VAL A 208 6.01 -21.05 -17.77
C VAL A 208 4.95 -20.48 -18.69
N VAL A 209 4.88 -20.91 -19.96
CA VAL A 209 3.91 -20.34 -20.91
C VAL A 209 2.47 -20.67 -20.52
N PRO A 210 2.09 -21.94 -20.24
CA PRO A 210 0.75 -22.25 -19.77
C PRO A 210 0.40 -21.56 -18.46
N PHE A 211 1.36 -21.45 -17.52
CA PHE A 211 1.16 -20.73 -16.27
C PHE A 211 0.81 -19.25 -16.52
N LEU A 212 1.57 -18.55 -17.36
CA LEU A 212 1.32 -17.14 -17.68
C LEU A 212 -0.03 -16.93 -18.39
N VAL A 213 -0.38 -17.81 -19.33
CA VAL A 213 -1.64 -17.74 -20.07
C VAL A 213 -2.84 -17.98 -19.14
N ILE A 214 -2.81 -19.06 -18.35
CA ILE A 214 -3.88 -19.39 -17.40
C ILE A 214 -4.02 -18.28 -16.36
N ASN A 215 -2.91 -17.76 -15.83
CA ASN A 215 -2.93 -16.65 -14.88
C ASN A 215 -3.56 -15.40 -15.51
N ARG A 216 -3.19 -15.05 -16.76
CA ARG A 216 -3.78 -13.92 -17.46
C ARG A 216 -5.28 -14.08 -17.66
N ILE A 217 -5.74 -15.26 -18.08
CA ILE A 217 -7.16 -15.57 -18.25
C ILE A 217 -7.89 -15.48 -16.91
N ALA A 218 -7.35 -16.09 -15.86
CA ALA A 218 -7.95 -16.06 -14.52
C ALA A 218 -8.08 -14.61 -14.01
N PHE A 219 -7.06 -13.79 -14.22
CA PHE A 219 -7.09 -12.38 -13.84
C PHE A 219 -8.12 -11.59 -14.65
N MET A 220 -8.18 -11.78 -15.97
CA MET A 220 -9.20 -11.15 -16.85
C MET A 220 -10.62 -11.53 -16.44
N LEU A 221 -10.87 -12.80 -16.10
CA LEU A 221 -12.17 -13.25 -15.60
C LEU A 221 -12.48 -12.65 -14.21
N ALA A 222 -11.48 -12.53 -13.35
CA ALA A 222 -11.65 -11.95 -12.02
C ALA A 222 -11.90 -10.43 -12.05
N THR A 223 -11.38 -9.71 -13.03
CA THR A 223 -11.54 -8.26 -13.19
C THR A 223 -12.40 -7.90 -14.39
N TRP A 224 -13.32 -8.80 -14.78
CA TRP A 224 -14.10 -8.63 -16.01
C TRP A 224 -14.84 -7.29 -16.04
N GLY A 225 -14.62 -6.52 -17.09
CA GLY A 225 -15.21 -5.19 -17.27
C GLY A 225 -14.45 -4.04 -16.61
N VAL A 226 -13.33 -4.30 -15.93
CA VAL A 226 -12.47 -3.28 -15.30
C VAL A 226 -11.08 -3.30 -15.94
N GLU A 227 -10.57 -2.13 -16.32
CA GLU A 227 -9.24 -2.01 -16.93
C GLU A 227 -8.14 -2.29 -15.89
N SER A 228 -7.40 -3.38 -16.08
CA SER A 228 -6.37 -3.81 -15.12
C SER A 228 -4.95 -3.41 -15.48
N TRP A 229 -4.70 -3.04 -16.75
CA TRP A 229 -3.38 -2.71 -17.28
C TRP A 229 -2.70 -1.59 -16.48
N ARG A 230 -3.44 -0.51 -16.22
CA ARG A 230 -2.92 0.62 -15.44
C ARG A 230 -2.53 0.19 -14.02
N GLY A 231 -3.37 -0.64 -13.39
CA GLY A 231 -3.08 -1.19 -12.06
C GLY A 231 -1.74 -1.94 -12.02
N GLU A 232 -1.48 -2.79 -13.01
CA GLU A 232 -0.21 -3.53 -13.14
C GLU A 232 0.98 -2.60 -13.40
N GLN A 233 0.81 -1.62 -14.28
CA GLN A 233 1.84 -0.64 -14.61
C GLN A 233 2.30 0.12 -13.36
N TYR A 234 1.34 0.63 -12.60
CA TYR A 234 1.58 1.40 -11.39
C TYR A 234 2.01 0.55 -10.21
N TYR A 235 1.60 -0.72 -10.14
CA TYR A 235 2.09 -1.65 -9.13
C TYR A 235 3.62 -1.73 -9.12
N LEU A 236 4.25 -1.85 -10.29
CA LEU A 236 5.70 -1.84 -10.41
C LEU A 236 6.26 -0.42 -10.24
N ALA A 237 5.62 0.59 -10.84
CA ALA A 237 6.11 1.96 -10.80
C ALA A 237 6.11 2.58 -9.38
N PHE A 238 5.33 2.04 -8.44
CA PHE A 238 5.29 2.51 -7.05
C PHE A 238 6.39 1.96 -6.16
N PHE A 239 7.28 1.09 -6.68
CA PHE A 239 8.28 0.39 -5.88
C PHE A 239 9.04 1.34 -4.94
N TRP A 240 9.44 2.52 -5.40
CA TRP A 240 10.24 3.46 -4.61
C TRP A 240 9.44 4.09 -3.46
N THR A 241 8.20 4.52 -3.73
CA THR A 241 7.34 5.13 -2.71
C THR A 241 6.95 4.11 -1.65
N ASN A 242 6.58 2.89 -2.08
CA ASN A 242 6.26 1.80 -1.15
C ASN A 242 7.49 1.37 -0.35
N LEU A 243 8.68 1.32 -0.97
CA LEU A 243 9.93 1.01 -0.26
C LEU A 243 10.22 2.04 0.81
N LYS A 244 10.10 3.34 0.49
CA LYS A 244 10.26 4.40 1.49
C LYS A 244 9.28 4.23 2.65
N ALA A 245 8.00 4.01 2.35
CA ALA A 245 6.97 3.83 3.38
C ALA A 245 7.29 2.63 4.28
N LEU A 246 7.68 1.51 3.67
CA LEU A 246 8.08 0.30 4.37
C LEU A 246 9.30 0.54 5.28
N LEU A 247 10.38 1.14 4.75
CA LEU A 247 11.56 1.45 5.55
C LEU A 247 11.27 2.45 6.67
N HIS A 248 10.40 3.43 6.42
CA HIS A 248 10.00 4.44 7.42
C HIS A 248 9.31 3.80 8.61
N VAL A 249 8.32 2.92 8.36
CA VAL A 249 7.61 2.17 9.39
C VAL A 249 8.51 1.14 10.07
N MET A 250 9.38 0.46 9.32
CA MET A 250 10.34 -0.50 9.90
C MET A 250 11.30 0.18 10.86
N ARG A 251 11.74 1.41 10.56
CA ARG A 251 12.59 2.24 11.44
C ARG A 251 11.85 2.83 12.64
N GLY A 252 10.53 2.65 12.75
CA GLY A 252 9.73 3.20 13.86
C GLY A 252 9.55 4.71 13.78
N LEU A 253 9.73 5.31 12.60
CA LEU A 253 9.56 6.74 12.41
C LEU A 253 8.06 7.07 12.33
N PRO A 254 7.58 8.14 13.00
CA PRO A 254 6.18 8.51 12.95
C PRO A 254 5.77 8.91 11.52
N VAL A 255 4.65 8.39 11.05
CA VAL A 255 4.05 8.79 9.76
C VAL A 255 3.23 10.06 10.00
N LYS A 256 3.82 11.22 9.69
CA LYS A 256 3.16 12.52 9.90
C LYS A 256 2.02 12.75 8.90
N PHE A 257 0.90 13.27 9.40
CA PHE A 257 -0.20 13.73 8.56
C PHE A 257 0.10 15.13 7.99
N THR A 258 0.93 15.22 6.96
CA THR A 258 1.11 16.49 6.24
C THR A 258 -0.08 16.68 5.29
N VAL A 259 -0.90 17.71 5.49
CA VAL A 259 -2.08 17.97 4.63
C VAL A 259 -1.64 18.02 3.17
N THR A 260 -2.30 17.22 2.33
CA THR A 260 -2.01 17.20 0.89
C THR A 260 -2.43 18.54 0.28
N PRO A 261 -1.57 19.20 -0.50
CA PRO A 261 -1.95 20.42 -1.21
C PRO A 261 -3.19 20.16 -2.07
N LYS A 262 -4.21 21.02 -1.94
CA LYS A 262 -5.41 20.97 -2.80
C LYS A 262 -5.23 21.75 -4.11
N VAL A 263 -4.12 22.48 -4.22
CA VAL A 263 -3.73 23.27 -5.39
C VAL A 263 -2.48 22.67 -5.98
N LYS A 264 -2.50 22.50 -7.31
CA LYS A 264 -1.42 21.94 -8.10
C LYS A 264 -0.12 22.71 -7.87
N GLN A 265 0.96 21.97 -7.64
CA GLN A 265 2.29 22.56 -7.51
C GLN A 265 2.98 22.63 -8.89
N ALA A 266 3.51 23.80 -9.26
CA ALA A 266 4.34 23.95 -10.44
C ALA A 266 5.80 23.56 -10.10
N GLY A 267 6.41 22.67 -10.88
CA GLY A 267 7.82 22.33 -10.68
C GLY A 267 8.29 21.07 -11.41
N ASN A 268 9.61 20.91 -11.50
CA ASN A 268 10.26 19.71 -12.02
C ASN A 268 10.34 18.65 -10.91
N PHE A 269 9.66 17.52 -11.11
CA PHE A 269 9.61 16.41 -10.15
C PHE A 269 10.69 15.34 -10.37
N ALA A 270 11.74 15.61 -11.16
CA ALA A 270 12.80 14.66 -11.48
C ALA A 270 13.46 14.01 -10.25
N ARG A 271 13.57 14.73 -9.14
CA ARG A 271 14.11 14.17 -7.88
C ARG A 271 13.23 13.06 -7.29
N LEU A 272 11.90 13.12 -7.48
CA LEU A 272 10.98 12.08 -7.00
C LEU A 272 11.14 10.77 -7.78
N ILE A 273 11.43 10.87 -9.08
CA ILE A 273 11.59 9.74 -10.00
C ILE A 273 13.05 9.37 -10.27
N ALA A 274 14.01 9.94 -9.52
CA ALA A 274 15.44 9.68 -9.73
C ALA A 274 15.78 8.17 -9.73
N PRO A 275 15.20 7.32 -8.86
CA PRO A 275 15.45 5.87 -8.92
C PRO A 275 14.86 5.21 -10.16
N HIS A 276 13.72 5.69 -10.65
CA HIS A 276 13.13 5.20 -11.92
C HIS A 276 14.09 5.49 -13.07
N LEU A 277 14.59 6.73 -13.16
CA LEU A 277 15.55 7.13 -14.19
C LEU A 277 16.87 6.36 -14.06
N ALA A 278 17.35 6.13 -12.84
CA ALA A 278 18.56 5.35 -12.60
C ALA A 278 18.44 3.90 -13.08
N ILE A 279 17.31 3.24 -12.78
CA ILE A 279 17.05 1.87 -13.25
C ILE A 279 16.94 1.82 -14.78
N LEU A 280 16.22 2.77 -15.38
CA LEU A 280 16.09 2.85 -16.84
C LEU A 280 17.45 3.06 -17.53
N ALA A 281 18.26 3.98 -17.02
CA ALA A 281 19.60 4.26 -17.55
C ALA A 281 20.53 3.04 -17.36
N ALA A 282 20.55 2.44 -16.18
CA ALA A 282 21.34 1.23 -15.90
C ALA A 282 20.92 0.06 -16.80
N THR A 283 19.60 -0.07 -17.07
CA THR A 283 19.07 -1.10 -17.97
C THR A 283 19.55 -0.88 -19.40
N ALA A 284 19.46 0.36 -19.91
CA ALA A 284 19.93 0.69 -21.25
C ALA A 284 21.44 0.43 -21.41
N ILE A 285 22.25 0.87 -20.44
CA ILE A 285 23.70 0.63 -20.44
C ILE A 285 24.00 -0.86 -20.37
N GLY A 286 23.31 -1.60 -19.49
CA GLY A 286 23.48 -3.03 -19.33
C GLY A 286 23.13 -3.83 -20.59
N ILE A 287 22.03 -3.48 -21.26
CA ILE A 287 21.64 -4.09 -22.55
C ILE A 287 22.75 -3.88 -23.58
N LEU A 288 23.24 -2.65 -23.74
CA LEU A 288 24.31 -2.36 -24.70
C LEU A 288 25.60 -3.13 -24.37
N TRP A 289 26.02 -3.12 -23.10
CA TRP A 289 27.20 -3.82 -22.63
C TRP A 289 27.12 -5.33 -22.89
N ARG A 290 26.04 -5.98 -22.45
CA ARG A 290 25.86 -7.43 -22.66
C ARG A 290 25.65 -7.76 -24.13
N GLY A 291 25.03 -6.87 -24.90
CA GLY A 291 24.84 -7.00 -26.33
C GLY A 291 26.16 -7.16 -27.08
N VAL A 292 27.16 -6.33 -26.75
CA VAL A 292 28.52 -6.46 -27.31
C VAL A 292 29.10 -7.84 -27.01
N LEU A 293 29.03 -8.30 -25.75
CA LEU A 293 29.53 -9.60 -25.34
C LEU A 293 28.84 -10.78 -26.05
N VAL A 294 27.52 -10.67 -26.29
CA VAL A 294 26.77 -11.68 -27.05
C VAL A 294 27.21 -11.70 -28.51
N LEU A 295 27.46 -10.54 -29.13
CA LEU A 295 27.94 -10.45 -30.52
C LEU A 295 29.36 -11.02 -30.66
N GLU A 296 30.19 -10.89 -29.64
CA GLU A 296 31.52 -11.51 -29.55
C GLU A 296 31.47 -13.03 -29.29
N GLY A 297 30.29 -13.60 -29.05
CA GLY A 297 30.10 -15.03 -28.75
C GLY A 297 30.47 -15.42 -27.31
N SER A 298 30.75 -14.47 -26.42
CA SER A 298 31.15 -14.72 -25.03
C SER A 298 29.96 -14.89 -24.07
N SER A 299 28.72 -14.80 -24.57
CA SER A 299 27.51 -14.90 -23.74
C SER A 299 26.33 -15.57 -24.44
N ASN A 300 25.42 -16.15 -23.65
CA ASN A 300 24.26 -16.90 -24.14
C ASN A 300 23.18 -15.96 -24.70
N ALA A 301 22.93 -16.05 -26.00
CA ALA A 301 21.94 -15.23 -26.71
C ALA A 301 20.50 -15.45 -26.24
N GLY A 302 20.13 -16.68 -25.87
CA GLY A 302 18.78 -16.99 -25.37
C GLY A 302 18.48 -16.30 -24.04
N ALA A 303 19.42 -16.37 -23.09
CA ALA A 303 19.31 -15.66 -21.82
C ALA A 303 19.25 -14.13 -22.03
N TYR A 304 19.97 -13.61 -23.01
CA TYR A 304 19.98 -12.19 -23.35
C TYR A 304 18.62 -11.70 -23.85
N VAL A 305 18.01 -12.42 -24.79
CA VAL A 305 16.68 -12.09 -25.33
C VAL A 305 15.61 -12.11 -24.24
N VAL A 306 15.62 -13.12 -23.37
CA VAL A 306 14.64 -13.21 -22.28
C VAL A 306 14.78 -12.05 -21.29
N ASN A 307 16.02 -11.69 -20.91
CA ASN A 307 16.23 -10.55 -20.02
C ASN A 307 15.87 -9.22 -20.68
N ILE A 308 16.12 -9.04 -21.98
CA ILE A 308 15.63 -7.87 -22.73
C ILE A 308 14.10 -7.78 -22.64
N PHE A 309 13.40 -8.89 -22.90
CA PHE A 309 11.94 -8.92 -22.86
C PHE A 309 11.41 -8.42 -21.51
N TRP A 310 11.92 -8.96 -20.41
CA TRP A 310 11.51 -8.53 -19.06
C TRP A 310 11.93 -7.11 -18.73
N SER A 311 13.10 -6.67 -19.20
CA SER A 311 13.56 -5.29 -19.03
C SER A 311 12.72 -4.28 -19.80
N LEU A 312 12.26 -4.62 -21.01
CA LEU A 312 11.34 -3.79 -21.78
C LEU A 312 9.97 -3.70 -21.08
N TRP A 313 9.47 -4.82 -20.56
CA TRP A 313 8.26 -4.82 -19.75
C TRP A 313 8.41 -3.91 -18.52
N ASN A 314 9.47 -4.09 -17.74
CA ASN A 314 9.77 -3.26 -16.58
C ASN A 314 9.88 -1.78 -16.97
N ALA A 315 10.58 -1.47 -18.06
CA ALA A 315 10.72 -0.10 -18.55
C ALA A 315 9.36 0.51 -18.93
N SER A 316 8.49 -0.25 -19.59
CA SER A 316 7.12 0.19 -19.94
C SER A 316 6.28 0.53 -18.71
N CYS A 317 6.53 -0.13 -17.58
CA CYS A 317 5.87 0.19 -16.32
C CYS A 317 6.43 1.48 -15.69
N LEU A 318 7.75 1.63 -15.66
CA LEU A 318 8.41 2.78 -15.06
C LEU A 318 8.17 4.09 -15.82
N THR A 319 7.94 4.03 -17.14
CA THR A 319 7.70 5.22 -17.97
C THR A 319 6.43 5.98 -17.59
N ALA A 320 5.43 5.34 -16.97
CA ALA A 320 4.24 6.05 -16.46
C ALA A 320 4.60 7.16 -15.46
N MET A 321 5.49 6.85 -14.52
CA MET A 321 5.96 7.82 -13.52
C MET A 321 6.86 8.90 -14.15
N VAL A 322 7.65 8.52 -15.16
CA VAL A 322 8.49 9.47 -15.92
C VAL A 322 7.63 10.46 -16.70
N GLY A 323 6.64 9.96 -17.44
CA GLY A 323 5.68 10.80 -18.16
C GLY A 323 4.91 11.72 -17.23
N ALA A 324 4.47 11.23 -16.07
CA ALA A 324 3.80 12.03 -15.06
C ALA A 324 4.69 13.15 -14.48
N ALA A 325 6.00 12.91 -14.34
CA ALA A 325 6.92 13.89 -13.76
C ALA A 325 7.22 15.08 -14.68
N PHE A 326 7.20 14.87 -16.00
CA PHE A 326 7.56 15.88 -17.00
C PHE A 326 6.35 16.51 -17.70
N ARG A 327 5.12 16.11 -17.35
CA ARG A 327 3.90 16.68 -17.95
C ARG A 327 3.67 18.10 -17.41
N ASN A 328 3.90 19.10 -18.26
CA ASN A 328 3.52 20.49 -17.99
C ASN A 328 2.02 20.70 -18.23
N VAL A 329 1.23 20.51 -17.18
CA VAL A 329 -0.25 20.59 -17.21
C VAL A 329 -0.78 22.06 -17.30
N GLU A 330 0.06 23.05 -17.63
CA GLU A 330 -0.43 24.40 -18.00
C GLU A 330 -1.17 24.40 -19.34
N LYS A 331 -0.83 23.48 -20.25
CA LYS A 331 -1.43 23.38 -21.60
C LYS A 331 -2.79 22.67 -21.66
N GLU A 332 -3.27 22.06 -20.58
CA GLU A 332 -4.55 21.31 -20.57
C GLU A 332 -5.76 22.16 -20.09
N ARG A 333 -5.55 23.44 -19.77
CA ARG A 333 -6.61 24.40 -19.40
C ARG A 333 -7.03 25.34 -20.54
N ALA A 334 -6.38 25.28 -21.71
CA ALA A 334 -6.73 26.02 -22.91
C ALA A 334 -7.52 25.13 -23.87
#